data_AF-A0A3A6PSI2-F1
#
_entry.id   AF-A0A3A6PSI2-F1
#
_cell.length_a   1.000
_cell.length_b   1.000
_cell.length_c   1.000
_cell.angle_alpha   90.00
_cell.angle_beta   90.00
_cell.angle_gamma   90.00
#
_symmetry.space_group_name_H-M   'P 1'
#
loop_
_entity.id
_entity.type
_entity.pdbx_description
1 polymer ?
#
loop_
_entity_poly.entity_id
_entity_poly.type
_entity_poly.pdbx_seq_one_letter_code
_entity_poly.pdbx_strand_id
1 'polypeptide(L)' 'MPNPTRLRDSTQIELPCRSLEGIQDDLEAEHTVTVVQPEGQQCRIIGSPIEIKAASNFLSRHGVTLP' A
#
# COMPACT_ATOMS: atom_id res chain seq x y z
N MET A 1 -22.21 4.56 -6.54
CA MET A 1 -21.62 3.35 -7.14
C MET A 1 -20.15 3.62 -7.38
N PRO A 2 -19.20 2.79 -6.91
CA PRO A 2 -17.79 2.96 -7.25
C PRO A 2 -17.61 2.66 -8.75
N ASN A 3 -16.90 3.52 -9.47
CA ASN A 3 -16.75 3.42 -10.92
C ASN A 3 -15.74 2.28 -11.25
N PRO A 4 -16.14 1.19 -11.93
CA PRO A 4 -15.31 0.00 -12.14
C PRO A 4 -14.06 0.26 -12.99
N THR A 5 -14.01 1.37 -13.74
CA THR A 5 -12.85 1.76 -14.53
C THR A 5 -11.65 2.13 -13.64
N ARG A 6 -11.85 2.74 -12.47
CA ARG A 6 -10.76 3.05 -11.53
C ARG A 6 -10.14 1.80 -10.91
N LEU A 7 -10.92 0.71 -10.78
CA LEU A 7 -10.43 -0.55 -10.24
C LEU A 7 -9.49 -1.28 -11.20
N ARG A 8 -9.57 -1.02 -12.51
CA ARG A 8 -8.73 -1.72 -13.51
C ARG A 8 -7.27 -1.26 -13.51
N ASP A 9 -7.02 -0.02 -13.08
CA ASP A 9 -5.65 0.51 -12.95
C ASP A 9 -5.09 0.33 -11.53
N SER A 10 -5.89 -0.16 -10.58
CA SER A 10 -5.39 -0.39 -9.23
C SER A 10 -4.40 -1.55 -9.20
N THR A 11 -3.23 -1.28 -8.62
CA THR A 11 -2.21 -2.27 -8.29
C THR A 11 -2.14 -2.41 -6.77
N GLN A 12 -1.55 -3.51 -6.30
CA GLN A 12 -1.42 -3.77 -4.87
C GLN A 12 -0.06 -4.32 -4.49
N ILE A 13 0.35 -4.02 -3.26
CA ILE A 13 1.49 -4.64 -2.57
C ILE A 13 0.92 -5.41 -1.39
N GLU A 14 1.28 -6.68 -1.26
CA GLU A 14 0.93 -7.52 -0.10
C GLU A 14 2.16 -7.73 0.76
N LEU A 15 2.07 -7.45 2.06
CA LEU A 15 3.17 -7.55 3.01
C LEU A 15 2.67 -7.81 4.43
N PRO A 16 3.50 -8.31 5.36
CA PRO A 16 3.12 -8.42 6.76
C PRO A 16 2.71 -7.06 7.34
N CYS A 17 1.59 -6.99 8.07
CA CYS A 17 1.13 -5.74 8.69
C CYS A 17 2.14 -5.14 9.67
N ARG A 18 2.89 -6.00 10.37
CA ARG A 18 3.99 -5.59 11.26
C ARG A 18 5.05 -4.73 10.55
N SER A 19 5.19 -4.86 9.23
CA SER A 19 6.14 -4.05 8.46
C SER A 19 5.66 -2.61 8.25
N LEU A 20 4.38 -2.33 8.49
CA LEU A 20 3.78 -1.00 8.42
C LEU A 20 3.61 -0.35 9.80
N GLU A 21 3.91 -1.06 10.89
CA GLU A 21 3.84 -0.51 12.24
C GLU A 21 4.73 0.72 12.38
N GLY A 22 4.11 1.85 12.72
CA GLY A 22 4.81 3.13 12.91
C GLY A 22 5.13 3.90 11.64
N ILE A 23 4.83 3.38 10.44
CA ILE A 23 5.00 4.10 9.15
C ILE A 23 3.72 4.15 8.31
N GLN A 24 2.65 3.46 8.72
CA GLN A 24 1.38 3.44 7.97
C GLN A 24 0.78 4.84 7.83
N ASP A 25 0.74 5.61 8.92
CA ASP A 25 0.13 6.95 8.92
C ASP A 25 0.89 7.89 7.98
N ASP A 26 2.23 7.82 7.98
CA ASP A 26 3.09 8.60 7.07
C ASP A 26 2.88 8.17 5.61
N LEU A 27 2.76 6.86 5.36
CA LEU A 27 2.50 6.31 4.03
C LEU A 27 1.16 6.83 3.47
N GLU A 28 0.09 6.81 4.25
CA GLU A 28 -1.23 7.29 3.83
C GLU A 28 -1.32 8.83 3.77
N ALA A 29 -0.44 9.54 4.48
CA ALA A 29 -0.33 11.00 4.40
C ALA A 29 0.47 11.48 3.17
N GLU A 30 1.54 10.76 2.80
CA GLU A 30 2.42 11.12 1.68
C GLU A 30 1.95 10.58 0.32
N HIS A 31 1.16 9.50 0.31
CA HIS A 31 0.75 8.81 -0.91
C HIS A 31 -0.76 8.58 -0.95
N THR A 32 -1.35 8.63 -2.15
CA THR A 32 -2.77 8.33 -2.36
C THR A 32 -2.96 6.81 -2.47
N VAL A 33 -2.69 6.13 -1.36
CA VAL A 33 -2.87 4.68 -1.21
C VAL A 33 -3.86 4.40 -0.09
N THR A 34 -4.42 3.19 -0.10
CA THR A 34 -5.29 2.70 0.95
C THR A 34 -4.69 1.42 1.50
N VAL A 35 -4.47 1.37 2.81
CA VAL A 35 -4.02 0.15 3.49
C VAL A 35 -5.23 -0.61 4.01
N VAL A 36 -5.39 -1.85 3.56
CA VAL A 36 -6.42 -2.77 4.06
C VAL A 36 -5.78 -3.94 4.79
N GLN A 37 -6.40 -4.34 5.90
CA GLN A 37 -5.97 -5.48 6.71
C GLN A 37 -7.03 -6.58 6.57
N PRO A 38 -6.96 -7.43 5.52
CA PRO A 38 -7.80 -8.63 5.47
C PRO A 38 -7.50 -9.53 6.67
N GLU A 39 -8.48 -10.31 7.14
CA GLU A 39 -8.34 -11.17 8.31
C GLU A 39 -7.01 -11.96 8.27
N GLY A 40 -6.10 -11.66 9.20
CA GLY A 40 -4.76 -12.26 9.24
C GLY A 40 -3.65 -11.27 9.62
N GLN A 41 -2.41 -11.66 9.32
CA GLN A 41 -1.21 -10.87 9.59
C GLN A 41 -0.69 -10.11 8.35
N GLN A 42 -1.45 -10.13 7.25
CA GLN A 42 -1.08 -9.50 5.99
C GLN A 42 -1.88 -8.23 5.76
N CYS A 43 -1.19 -7.21 5.30
CA CYS A 43 -1.73 -5.94 4.89
C CYS A 43 -1.60 -5.83 3.37
N ARG A 44 -2.56 -5.14 2.75
CA ARG A 44 -2.52 -4.81 1.32
C ARG A 44 -2.54 -3.31 1.16
N ILE A 45 -1.58 -2.80 0.43
CA ILE A 45 -1.53 -1.40 0.03
C ILE A 45 -2.11 -1.35 -1.38
N ILE A 46 -3.20 -0.59 -1.56
CA ILE A 46 -3.93 -0.50 -2.83
C ILE A 46 -3.82 0.93 -3.34
N GLY A 47 -3.45 1.09 -4.61
CA GLY A 47 -3.34 2.41 -5.24
C GLY A 47 -3.17 2.31 -6.75
N SER A 48 -3.08 3.44 -7.43
CA SER A 48 -2.71 3.46 -8.86
C SER A 48 -1.28 2.94 -9.08
N PRO A 49 -0.86 2.58 -10.31
CA PRO A 49 0.48 2.03 -10.54
C PRO A 49 1.58 3.04 -10.21
N ILE A 50 1.31 4.33 -10.41
CA ILE A 50 2.22 5.43 -10.09
C ILE A 50 2.35 5.57 -8.56
N GLU A 51 1.22 5.56 -7.85
CA GLU A 51 1.20 5.63 -6.38
C GLU A 51 1.88 4.42 -5.75
N ILE A 52 1.62 3.21 -6.26
CA ILE A 52 2.25 1.98 -5.76
C ILE A 52 3.76 1.97 -5.99
N LYS A 53 4.24 2.52 -7.12
CA LYS A 53 5.68 2.70 -7.33
C LYS A 53 6.29 3.71 -6.35
N ALA A 54 5.58 4.79 -6.03
CA ALA A 54 6.03 5.76 -5.02
C ALA A 54 6.05 5.15 -3.61
N ALA A 55 4.96 4.49 -3.21
CA ALA A 55 4.86 3.76 -1.95
C ALA A 55 5.93 2.67 -1.82
N SER A 56 6.22 1.92 -2.89
CA SER A 56 7.29 0.91 -2.90
C SER A 56 8.68 1.51 -2.59
N ASN A 57 8.98 2.68 -3.15
CA ASN A 57 10.22 3.39 -2.85
C ASN A 57 10.25 3.92 -1.41
N PHE A 58 9.13 4.43 -0.91
CA PHE A 58 8.98 4.83 0.49
C PHE A 58 9.28 3.65 1.43
N LEU A 59 8.58 2.53 1.24
CA LEU A 59 8.76 1.31 2.03
C LEU A 59 10.22 0.83 2.04
N SER A 60 10.88 0.85 0.87
CA SER A 60 12.29 0.48 0.75
C SER A 60 13.22 1.39 1.57
N ARG A 61 12.93 2.70 1.65
CA ARG A 61 13.70 3.67 2.46
C ARG A 61 13.50 3.46 3.96
N HIS A 62 12.33 2.98 4.35
CA HIS A 62 12.00 2.62 5.73
C HIS A 62 12.44 1.19 6.11
N GLY A 63 13.19 0.50 5.24
CA GLY A 63 13.74 -0.84 5.52
C GLY A 63 12.74 -1.98 5.34
N VAL A 64 11.60 -1.73 4.70
CA VAL A 64 10.61 -2.76 4.39
C VAL A 64 10.97 -3.43 3.07
N THR A 65 11.36 -4.70 3.14
CA THR A 65 11.58 -5.53 1.95
C THR A 65 10.25 -5.97 1.37
N LEU A 66 10.04 -5.67 0.10
CA LEU A 66 8.89 -6.14 -0.66
C LEU A 66 9.18 -7.51 -1.29
N PRO A 67 8.20 -8.42 -1.34
CA PRO A 67 8.33 -9.72 -2.00
C PRO A 67 8.43 -9.61 -3.53
#